data_AF-A0A934DKC1-F1
#
_entry.id   AF-A0A934DKC1-F1
#
_cell.length_a   1.000
_cell.length_b   1.000
_cell.length_c   1.000
_cell.angle_alpha   90.00
_cell.angle_beta   90.00
_cell.angle_gamma   90.00
#
_symmetry.space_group_name_H-M   'P 1'
#
loop_
_entity.id
_entity.type
_entity.pdbx_description
1 polymer ?
#
loop_
_entity_poly.entity_id
_entity_poly.type
_entity_poly.pdbx_seq_one_letter_code
_entity_poly.pdbx_strand_id
1 'polypeptide(L)'
;MVIMLISSSAAASDIVNFKNGMVFNHKGHQTERVGKCYVCHDNVSVSADGKDVTTTAPGKIKGFGKEWAHKYCTDCHELFGEGPVGCKDCHKN
;
A
#
# COMPACT_ATOMS: atom_id res chain seq x y z
N MET A 1 -11.21 33.20 -21.50
CA MET A 1 -10.70 32.90 -20.14
C MET A 1 -10.47 31.40 -20.07
N VAL A 2 -9.21 30.96 -20.11
CA VAL A 2 -8.83 29.55 -19.99
C VAL A 2 -8.63 29.26 -18.50
N ILE A 3 -9.49 28.43 -17.92
CA ILE A 3 -9.34 27.96 -16.55
C ILE A 3 -8.38 26.78 -16.59
N MET A 4 -7.12 27.00 -16.20
CA MET A 4 -6.18 25.91 -15.95
C MET A 4 -6.54 25.27 -14.60
N LEU A 5 -7.01 24.02 -14.63
CA LEU A 5 -7.12 23.18 -13.44
C LEU A 5 -5.71 22.71 -13.08
N ILE A 6 -5.20 23.19 -11.94
CA ILE A 6 -3.92 22.77 -11.40
C ILE A 6 -4.15 21.43 -10.69
N SER A 7 -3.88 20.31 -11.37
CA SER A 7 -3.84 19.00 -10.74
C SER A 7 -2.57 18.89 -9.89
N SER A 8 -2.70 19.05 -8.58
CA SER A 8 -1.61 18.78 -7.63
C SER A 8 -1.43 17.26 -7.49
N SER A 9 -0.46 16.70 -8.19
CA SER A 9 -0.07 15.30 -8.05
C SER A 9 0.68 15.12 -6.72
N ALA A 10 -0.04 14.78 -5.65
CA ALA A 10 0.59 14.31 -4.42
C ALA A 10 1.21 12.94 -4.71
N ALA A 11 2.53 12.91 -4.94
CA ALA A 11 3.27 11.66 -5.01
C ALA A 11 3.20 10.97 -3.63
N ALA A 12 2.37 9.95 -3.50
CA ALA A 12 2.42 9.06 -2.34
C ALA A 12 3.82 8.44 -2.28
N SER A 13 4.52 8.56 -1.15
CA SER A 13 5.84 7.96 -0.97
C SER A 13 5.73 6.44 -1.16
N ASP A 14 6.49 5.89 -2.11
CA ASP A 14 6.52 4.44 -2.38
C ASP A 14 6.97 3.63 -1.15
N ILE A 15 7.68 4.26 -0.21
CA ILE A 15 8.13 3.66 1.05
C ILE A 15 7.45 4.34 2.24
N VAL A 16 6.88 3.54 3.14
CA VAL A 16 6.28 3.95 4.41
C VAL A 16 7.11 3.39 5.56
N ASN A 17 7.69 4.30 6.36
CA ASN A 17 8.47 3.93 7.55
C ASN A 17 7.61 4.03 8.81
N PHE A 18 7.58 2.97 9.60
CA PHE A 18 6.88 2.93 10.86
C PHE A 18 7.87 3.06 12.03
N LYS A 19 7.42 3.68 13.13
CA LYS A 19 8.25 3.91 14.33
C LYS A 19 8.78 2.62 14.99
N ASN A 20 8.21 1.47 14.65
CA ASN A 20 8.57 0.16 15.18
C ASN A 20 9.54 -0.61 14.26
N GLY A 21 10.27 0.08 13.38
CA GLY A 21 11.25 -0.54 12.48
C GLY A 21 10.65 -1.26 11.27
N MET A 22 9.31 -1.27 11.13
CA MET A 22 8.66 -1.81 9.96
C MET A 22 8.78 -0.83 8.79
N VAL A 23 9.11 -1.35 7.63
CA VAL A 23 9.16 -0.59 6.38
C VAL A 23 8.24 -1.27 5.37
N PHE A 24 7.24 -0.55 4.89
CA PHE A 24 6.38 -1.02 3.82
C PHE A 24 6.79 -0.37 2.49
N ASN A 25 6.86 -1.15 1.42
CA ASN A 25 7.25 -0.70 0.09
C ASN A 25 6.14 -1.03 -0.92
N HIS A 26 5.44 -0.02 -1.41
CA HIS A 26 4.38 -0.16 -2.42
C HIS A 26 4.89 -0.81 -3.69
N LYS A 27 6.09 -0.45 -4.17
CA LYS A 27 6.69 -1.03 -5.39
C LYS A 27 6.92 -2.53 -5.26
N GLY A 28 7.29 -3.01 -4.07
CA GLY A 28 7.42 -4.45 -3.78
C GLY A 28 6.10 -5.21 -3.88
N HIS A 29 4.96 -4.51 -3.79
CA HIS A 29 3.61 -5.05 -3.87
C HIS A 29 2.92 -4.71 -5.22
N GLN A 30 3.58 -3.98 -6.11
CA GLN A 30 3.11 -3.73 -7.48
C GLN A 30 3.53 -4.89 -8.41
N THR A 31 3.24 -6.12 -8.00
CA THR A 31 3.49 -7.34 -8.78
C THR A 31 2.25 -7.73 -9.59
N GLU A 32 2.35 -8.70 -10.49
CA GLU A 32 1.16 -9.22 -11.18
C GLU A 32 0.15 -9.90 -10.23
N ARG A 33 0.62 -10.37 -9.06
CA ARG A 33 -0.21 -11.06 -8.07
C ARG A 33 -0.94 -10.12 -7.13
N VAL A 34 -0.28 -9.04 -6.70
CA VAL A 34 -0.84 -8.06 -5.76
C VAL A 34 -1.36 -6.87 -6.55
N GLY A 35 -0.47 -6.00 -7.05
CA GLY A 35 -0.63 -5.11 -8.23
C GLY A 35 -1.74 -4.06 -8.21
N LYS A 36 -2.72 -4.23 -7.33
CA LYS A 36 -4.00 -3.57 -7.32
C LYS A 36 -4.20 -2.99 -5.94
N CYS A 37 -4.34 -1.67 -5.88
CA CYS A 37 -4.46 -0.93 -4.62
C CYS A 37 -5.60 -1.45 -3.73
N TYR A 38 -6.68 -1.97 -4.33
CA TYR A 38 -7.84 -2.51 -3.62
C TYR A 38 -7.54 -3.76 -2.79
N VAL A 39 -6.39 -4.42 -2.99
CA VAL A 39 -5.99 -5.57 -2.17
C VAL A 39 -5.76 -5.16 -0.71
N CYS A 40 -5.35 -3.90 -0.47
CA CYS A 40 -5.11 -3.37 0.88
C CYS A 40 -5.98 -2.16 1.23
N HIS A 41 -6.39 -1.35 0.24
CA HIS A 41 -7.12 -0.10 0.46
C HIS A 41 -8.55 -0.17 -0.05
N ASP A 42 -9.51 0.30 0.74
CA ASP A 42 -10.89 0.41 0.29
C ASP A 42 -11.09 1.60 -0.65
N ASN A 43 -12.07 1.50 -1.57
CA ASN A 43 -12.51 2.59 -2.47
C ASN A 43 -11.42 3.19 -3.37
N VAL A 44 -10.62 2.33 -4.04
CA VAL A 44 -9.60 2.78 -4.99
C VAL A 44 -9.94 2.44 -6.43
N SER A 45 -9.97 3.45 -7.30
CA SER A 45 -9.98 3.31 -8.76
C SER A 45 -8.61 3.62 -9.33
N VAL A 46 -8.09 2.73 -10.16
CA VAL A 46 -6.81 2.90 -10.86
C VAL A 46 -7.11 3.04 -12.34
N SER A 47 -6.50 4.02 -13.01
CA SER A 47 -6.60 4.18 -14.46
C SER A 47 -6.04 2.96 -15.21
N ALA A 48 -6.45 2.79 -16.45
CA ALA A 48 -6.02 1.67 -17.30
C ALA A 48 -4.51 1.63 -17.54
N ASP A 49 -3.83 2.78 -17.49
CA ASP A 49 -2.38 2.89 -17.59
C ASP A 49 -1.65 2.84 -16.25
N GLY A 50 -2.38 2.66 -15.14
CA GLY A 50 -1.82 2.50 -13.79
C GLY A 50 -1.31 3.79 -13.16
N LYS A 51 -1.44 4.94 -13.83
CA LYS A 51 -0.80 6.20 -13.43
C LYS A 51 -1.68 7.06 -12.53
N ASP A 52 -2.99 7.02 -12.74
CA ASP A 52 -3.95 7.80 -11.97
C ASP A 52 -4.66 6.89 -10.97
N VAL A 53 -4.34 7.06 -9.70
CA VAL A 53 -5.06 6.43 -8.60
C VAL A 53 -6.07 7.44 -8.08
N THR A 54 -7.32 7.32 -8.53
CA THR A 54 -8.43 8.09 -7.97
C THR A 54 -9.00 7.33 -6.81
N THR A 55 -9.25 8.04 -5.73
CA THR A 55 -9.93 7.44 -4.60
C THR A 55 -10.54 8.53 -3.78
N THR A 56 -11.76 8.30 -3.33
CA THR A 56 -12.44 9.15 -2.36
C THR A 56 -11.76 9.08 -0.98
N ALA A 57 -10.79 8.16 -0.80
CA ALA A 57 -9.84 8.11 0.31
C ALA A 57 -8.55 7.29 -0.06
N PRO A 58 -7.49 7.88 -0.63
CA PRO A 58 -6.15 7.26 -0.66
C PRO A 58 -5.56 7.41 0.75
N GLY A 59 -6.19 6.73 1.72
CA GLY A 59 -6.08 7.04 3.13
C GLY A 59 -5.64 5.86 3.96
N LYS A 60 -5.30 6.17 5.22
CA LYS A 60 -5.04 5.19 6.27
C LYS A 60 -6.05 4.04 6.16
N ILE A 61 -5.55 2.81 6.06
CA ILE A 61 -6.39 1.61 6.07
C ILE A 61 -7.25 1.64 7.35
N LYS A 62 -8.57 1.51 7.21
CA LYS A 62 -9.48 1.57 8.36
C LYS A 62 -9.16 0.39 9.28
N GLY A 63 -8.88 0.69 10.55
CA GLY A 63 -8.46 -0.33 11.51
C GLY A 63 -7.01 -0.80 11.35
N PHE A 64 -6.17 -0.08 10.58
CA PHE A 64 -4.74 -0.37 10.51
C PHE A 64 -4.11 -0.34 11.91
N GLY A 65 -3.49 -1.45 12.28
CA GLY A 65 -2.89 -1.67 13.58
C GLY A 65 -2.22 -3.04 13.63
N LYS A 66 -1.66 -3.40 14.79
CA LYS A 66 -0.91 -4.65 15.00
C LYS A 66 -1.67 -5.88 14.50
N GLU A 67 -2.91 -6.06 14.97
CA GLU A 67 -3.72 -7.24 14.65
C GLU A 67 -4.09 -7.31 13.16
N TRP A 68 -4.46 -6.18 12.57
CA TRP A 68 -4.75 -6.10 11.14
C TRP A 68 -3.52 -6.45 10.31
N ALA A 69 -2.36 -5.86 10.62
CA ALA A 69 -1.13 -6.06 9.86
C ALA A 69 -0.58 -7.50 10.02
N HIS A 70 -0.53 -8.03 11.24
CA HIS A 70 -0.11 -9.42 11.49
C HIS A 70 -1.13 -10.46 11.05
N LYS A 71 -2.28 -10.05 10.54
CA LYS A 71 -3.21 -10.93 9.86
C LYS A 71 -3.03 -10.77 8.35
N TYR A 72 -3.34 -9.59 7.83
CA TYR A 72 -3.39 -9.36 6.39
C TYR A 72 -2.03 -9.45 5.70
N CYS A 73 -0.95 -8.96 6.31
CA CYS A 73 0.38 -9.03 5.70
C CYS A 73 0.92 -10.46 5.73
N THR A 74 0.92 -11.10 6.89
CA THR A 74 1.52 -12.43 7.06
C THR A 74 0.68 -13.51 6.39
N ASP A 75 -0.66 -13.48 6.48
CA ASP A 75 -1.53 -14.46 5.80
C ASP A 75 -1.28 -14.39 4.27
N CYS A 76 -1.10 -13.18 3.72
CA CYS A 76 -0.77 -12.99 2.31
C CYS A 76 0.61 -13.55 1.95
N HIS A 77 1.63 -13.25 2.76
CA HIS A 77 2.98 -13.76 2.53
C HIS A 77 3.07 -15.29 2.66
N GLU A 78 2.35 -15.87 3.62
CA GLU A 78 2.24 -17.32 3.78
C GLU A 78 1.50 -17.97 2.60
N LEU A 79 0.37 -17.37 2.18
CA LEU A 79 -0.42 -17.86 1.05
C LEU A 79 0.39 -17.97 -0.24
N PHE A 80 1.24 -16.98 -0.51
CA PHE A 80 2.09 -16.97 -1.71
C PHE A 80 3.47 -17.58 -1.49
N GLY A 81 3.84 -17.93 -0.25
CA GLY A 81 5.20 -18.33 0.11
C GLY A 81 6.25 -17.25 -0.20
N GLU A 82 5.85 -15.99 -0.23
CA GLU A 82 6.65 -14.84 -0.67
C GLU A 82 6.51 -13.69 0.31
N GLY A 83 7.64 -13.17 0.79
CA GLY A 83 7.69 -12.04 1.71
C GLY A 83 7.92 -12.46 3.17
N PRO A 84 8.13 -11.48 4.07
CA PRO A 84 8.49 -11.72 5.46
C PRO A 84 7.31 -12.17 6.32
N VAL A 85 7.50 -13.23 7.10
CA VAL A 85 6.52 -13.70 8.11
C VAL A 85 7.07 -13.61 9.54
N GLY A 86 8.40 -13.55 9.71
CA GLY A 86 9.06 -13.47 11.00
C GLY A 86 9.08 -12.06 11.57
N CYS A 87 9.10 -11.96 12.91
CA CYS A 87 9.07 -10.67 13.61
C CYS A 87 10.24 -9.75 13.19
N LYS A 88 11.45 -10.31 13.09
CA LYS A 88 12.67 -9.56 12.74
C LYS A 88 12.80 -9.29 11.24
N ASP A 89 12.05 -10.00 10.41
CA ASP A 89 12.06 -9.80 8.97
C ASP A 89 11.27 -8.53 8.59
N CYS A 90 10.19 -8.27 9.34
CA CYS A 90 9.39 -7.05 9.23
C CYS A 90 9.92 -5.91 10.12
N HIS A 91 10.22 -6.18 11.40
CA HIS A 91 10.61 -5.17 12.38
C HIS A 91 12.14 -5.15 12.57
N LYS A 92 12.83 -4.52 11.61
CA LYS A 92 14.29 -4.42 11.60
C LYS A 92 14.73 -3.28 12.54
N ASN A 93 14.67 -3.55 13.84
CA ASN A 93 15.31 -2.75 14.90
C ASN A 93 16.54 -3.47 15.42
#